data_AF-A0A966YER6-F1
#
_entry.id   AF-A0A966YER6-F1
#
_cell.length_a   1.000
_cell.length_b   1.000
_cell.length_c   1.000
_cell.angle_alpha   90.00
_cell.angle_beta   90.00
_cell.angle_gamma   90.00
#
_symmetry.space_group_name_H-M   'P 1'
#
loop_
_entity.id
_entity.type
_entity.pdbx_description
1 polymer ?
#
loop_
_entity_poly.entity_id
_entity_poly.type
_entity_poly.pdbx_seq_one_letter_code
_entity_poly.pdbx_strand_id
1 'polypeptide(L)'
;AAERDKARQAILDIVGGGELLANTPWFQRSIEARNPSIDPLNLIQIEFMRRRAAAPQADDGQLDPAVGDLLRLCVQGIAAGMRTTG
;
A
#
# COMPACT_ATOMS: atom_id res chain seq x y z
N ALA A 1 9.70 10.12 -2.53
CA ALA A 1 9.63 9.81 -3.97
C ALA A 1 11.03 9.81 -4.59
N ALA A 2 11.78 10.91 -4.50
CA ALA A 2 13.10 11.06 -5.13
C ALA A 2 14.09 9.90 -4.90
N GLU A 3 14.28 9.44 -3.65
CA GLU A 3 15.22 8.33 -3.37
C GLU A 3 14.76 6.99 -3.98
N ARG A 4 13.46 6.71 -3.95
CA ARG A 4 12.88 5.51 -4.59
C ARG A 4 13.12 5.52 -6.10
N ASP A 5 12.95 6.68 -6.73
CA ASP A 5 13.13 6.82 -8.18
C ASP A 5 14.59 6.69 -8.60
N LYS A 6 15.52 7.27 -7.83
CA LYS A 6 16.97 7.06 -8.05
C LYS A 6 17.36 5.61 -7.91
N ALA A 7 16.91 4.93 -6.87
CA ALA A 7 17.18 3.51 -6.66
C ALA A 7 16.60 2.65 -7.80
N ARG A 8 15.36 2.95 -8.23
CA ARG A 8 14.75 2.30 -9.39
C ARG A 8 15.60 2.47 -10.65
N GLN A 9 16.05 3.69 -10.93
CA GLN A 9 16.86 3.96 -12.12
C GLN A 9 18.18 3.19 -12.09
N ALA A 10 18.89 3.22 -10.96
CA ALA A 10 20.14 2.48 -10.80
C ALA A 10 19.96 0.96 -11.03
N ILE A 11 18.85 0.38 -10.53
CA ILE A 11 18.52 -1.03 -10.79
C ILE A 11 18.29 -1.30 -12.28
N LEU A 12 17.56 -0.42 -12.97
CA LEU A 12 17.31 -0.58 -14.41
C LEU A 12 18.59 -0.47 -15.24
N ASP A 13 19.49 0.45 -14.87
CA ASP A 13 20.79 0.62 -15.53
C ASP A 13 21.67 -0.63 -15.37
N ILE A 14 21.63 -1.30 -14.21
CA ILE A 14 22.38 -2.54 -13.94
C ILE A 14 21.76 -3.74 -14.67
N VAL A 15 20.44 -3.87 -14.65
CA VAL A 15 19.73 -5.04 -15.20
C VAL A 15 19.55 -4.95 -16.72
N GLY A 16 19.66 -3.75 -17.30
CA GLY A 16 19.63 -3.53 -18.75
C GLY A 16 18.22 -3.52 -19.37
N GLY A 17 17.22 -2.97 -18.67
CA GLY A 17 15.82 -2.94 -19.14
C GLY A 17 15.14 -1.58 -18.92
N GLY A 18 14.07 -1.30 -19.68
CA GLY A 18 13.30 -0.05 -19.54
C GLY A 18 12.31 -0.04 -18.37
N GLU A 19 11.92 -1.21 -17.87
CA GLU A 19 10.97 -1.36 -16.77
C GLU A 19 11.35 -2.50 -15.82
N LEU A 20 10.88 -2.38 -14.57
CA LEU A 20 11.08 -3.42 -13.57
C LEU A 20 10.34 -4.68 -14.01
N LEU A 21 10.95 -5.85 -13.76
CA LEU A 21 10.38 -7.15 -14.09
C LEU A 21 10.19 -7.44 -15.60
N ALA A 22 10.79 -6.65 -16.49
CA ALA A 22 10.72 -6.90 -17.95
C ALA A 22 11.17 -8.31 -18.34
N ASN A 23 12.12 -8.91 -17.58
CA ASN A 23 12.61 -10.28 -17.80
C ASN A 23 11.74 -11.36 -17.15
N THR A 24 10.71 -10.99 -16.38
CA THR A 24 9.80 -11.92 -15.68
C THR A 24 8.32 -11.53 -15.90
N PRO A 25 7.79 -11.63 -17.13
CA PRO A 25 6.49 -11.06 -17.49
C PRO A 25 5.30 -11.66 -16.74
N TRP A 26 5.37 -12.95 -16.39
CA TRP A 26 4.30 -13.61 -15.63
C TRP A 26 4.17 -13.01 -14.22
N PHE A 27 5.28 -12.60 -13.60
CA PHE A 27 5.28 -12.02 -12.27
C PHE A 27 4.78 -10.57 -12.30
N GLN A 28 5.20 -9.81 -13.32
CA GLN A 28 4.67 -8.48 -13.60
C GLN A 28 3.14 -8.49 -13.73
N ARG A 29 2.59 -9.33 -14.61
CA ARG A 29 1.12 -9.47 -14.78
C ARG A 29 0.43 -9.90 -13.50
N SER A 30 1.08 -10.75 -12.70
CA SER A 30 0.54 -11.18 -11.42
C SER A 30 0.38 -10.00 -10.45
N ILE A 31 1.35 -9.09 -10.39
CA ILE A 31 1.28 -7.86 -9.58
C ILE A 31 0.20 -6.92 -10.14
N GLU A 32 0.21 -6.67 -11.44
CA GLU A 32 -0.76 -5.80 -12.12
C GLU A 32 -2.21 -6.26 -11.91
N ALA A 33 -2.47 -7.56 -11.92
CA ALA A 33 -3.79 -8.11 -11.64
C ALA A 33 -4.24 -7.91 -10.19
N ARG A 34 -3.32 -7.75 -9.24
CA ARG A 34 -3.64 -7.53 -7.81
C ARG A 34 -3.89 -6.06 -7.49
N ASN A 35 -3.13 -5.14 -8.09
CA ASN A 35 -3.20 -3.70 -7.77
C ASN A 35 -4.62 -3.13 -7.74
N PRO A 36 -5.52 -3.42 -8.71
CA PRO A 36 -6.90 -2.91 -8.70
C PRO A 36 -7.71 -3.28 -7.44
N SER A 37 -7.37 -4.39 -6.77
CA SER A 37 -8.04 -4.81 -5.54
C SER A 37 -7.46 -4.16 -4.28
N ILE A 38 -6.23 -3.64 -4.36
CA ILE A 38 -5.50 -3.01 -3.25
C ILE A 38 -5.73 -1.50 -3.26
N ASP A 39 -5.81 -0.88 -4.43
CA ASP A 39 -5.95 0.58 -4.56
C ASP A 39 -7.16 1.15 -3.81
N PRO A 40 -8.36 0.56 -3.86
CA PRO A 40 -9.49 1.02 -3.07
C PRO A 40 -9.24 0.88 -1.56
N LEU A 41 -8.59 -0.20 -1.11
CA LEU A 41 -8.26 -0.40 0.30
C LEU A 41 -7.27 0.64 0.80
N ASN A 42 -6.30 1.06 -0.02
CA ASN A 42 -5.38 2.15 0.30
C ASN A 42 -6.13 3.47 0.50
N LEU A 43 -7.07 3.80 -0.38
CA LEU A 43 -7.87 5.03 -0.27
C LEU A 43 -8.77 5.02 0.97
N ILE A 44 -9.43 3.90 1.22
CA ILE A 44 -10.26 3.70 2.42
C ILE A 44 -9.41 3.79 3.69
N GLN A 45 -8.23 3.18 3.70
CA GLN A 45 -7.29 3.27 4.82
C GLN A 45 -6.89 4.73 5.10
N ILE A 46 -6.56 5.50 4.07
CA ILE A 46 -6.19 6.92 4.21
C ILE A 46 -7.33 7.72 4.85
N GLU A 47 -8.57 7.49 4.42
CA GLU A 47 -9.74 8.17 4.98
C GLU A 47 -9.94 7.83 6.46
N PHE A 48 -9.85 6.56 6.85
CA PHE A 48 -9.96 6.18 8.27
C PHE A 48 -8.79 6.70 9.12
N MET A 49 -7.58 6.75 8.58
CA MET A 49 -6.45 7.39 9.26
C MET A 49 -6.69 8.88 9.52
N ARG A 50 -7.29 9.60 8.56
CA ARG A 50 -7.66 11.03 8.75
C ARG A 50 -8.71 11.20 9.83
N ARG A 51 -9.77 10.39 9.82
CA ARG A 51 -10.82 10.41 10.85
C ARG A 51 -10.26 10.13 12.24
N ARG A 52 -9.37 9.13 12.34
CA ARG A 52 -8.67 8.81 13.59
C ARG A 52 -7.80 9.97 14.07
N ALA A 53 -7.09 10.64 13.17
CA ALA A 53 -6.24 11.78 13.51
C ALA A 53 -7.04 13.04 13.92
N ALA A 54 -8.26 13.21 13.40
CA ALA A 54 -9.14 14.33 13.71
C ALA A 54 -9.95 14.15 15.01
N ALA A 55 -9.93 12.97 15.61
CA ALA A 55 -10.64 12.71 16.87
C ALA A 55 -9.98 13.49 18.03
N PRO A 56 -10.76 14.19 18.88
CA PRO A 56 -10.23 14.90 20.05
C PRO A 56 -9.47 13.94 20.98
N GLN A 57 -8.28 14.33 21.42
CA GLN A 57 -7.47 13.53 22.36
C GLN A 57 -7.92 13.64 23.82
N ALA A 58 -9.04 14.30 24.11
CA ALA A 58 -9.45 14.60 25.47
C ALA A 58 -10.42 13.53 26.01
N ASP A 59 -10.01 12.96 27.15
CA ASP A 59 -10.76 12.16 28.14
C ASP A 59 -12.09 11.54 27.69
N ASP A 60 -12.12 10.20 27.65
CA ASP A 60 -13.27 9.34 27.35
C ASP A 60 -13.91 9.43 25.95
N GLY A 61 -13.35 10.24 25.04
CA GLY A 61 -13.69 10.24 23.61
C GLY A 61 -13.20 8.98 22.88
N GLN A 62 -13.82 7.84 23.17
CA GLN A 62 -13.51 6.56 22.54
C GLN A 62 -13.67 6.71 21.01
N LEU A 63 -12.54 6.63 20.29
CA LEU A 63 -12.53 6.48 18.83
C LEU A 63 -13.59 5.46 18.46
N ASP A 64 -14.47 5.80 17.52
CA ASP A 64 -15.51 4.87 17.05
C ASP A 64 -14.87 3.50 16.79
N PRO A 65 -15.25 2.45 17.56
CA PRO A 65 -14.65 1.13 17.45
C PRO A 65 -14.69 0.61 16.00
N ALA A 66 -15.71 1.00 15.23
CA ALA A 66 -15.82 0.66 13.82
C ALA A 66 -14.67 1.24 12.98
N VAL A 67 -14.19 2.46 13.26
CA VAL A 67 -13.05 3.06 12.56
C VAL A 67 -11.76 2.28 12.84
N GLY A 68 -11.57 1.84 14.10
CA GLY A 68 -10.44 1.01 14.48
C GLY A 68 -10.43 -0.34 13.77
N ASP A 69 -11.59 -1.01 13.71
CA ASP A 69 -11.72 -2.32 13.07
C ASP A 69 -11.64 -2.24 11.55
N LEU A 70 -12.24 -1.22 10.93
CA LEU A 70 -12.13 -1.01 9.48
C LEU A 70 -10.69 -0.68 9.07
N LEU A 71 -9.96 0.10 9.87
CA LEU A 71 -8.53 0.34 9.65
C LEU A 71 -7.72 -0.96 9.71
N ARG A 72 -8.00 -1.83 10.69
CA ARG A 72 -7.38 -3.14 10.83
C ARG A 72 -7.66 -4.04 9.62
N LEU A 73 -8.91 -4.08 9.16
CA LEU A 73 -9.33 -4.86 7.99
C LEU A 73 -8.63 -4.36 6.71
N CYS A 74 -8.46 -3.04 6.53
CA CYS A 74 -7.71 -2.50 5.40
C CYS A 74 -6.25 -2.95 5.43
N VAL A 75 -5.58 -2.87 6.59
CA VAL A 75 -4.19 -3.34 6.75
C VAL A 75 -4.06 -4.81 6.39
N GLN A 76 -4.98 -5.66 6.89
CA GLN A 76 -4.98 -7.09 6.59
C GLN A 76 -5.20 -7.37 5.09
N GLY A 77 -6.14 -6.67 4.47
CA GLY A 77 -6.43 -6.79 3.04
C GLY A 77 -5.26 -6.35 2.16
N ILE A 78 -4.62 -5.22 2.49
CA ILE A 78 -3.42 -4.74 1.78
C ILE A 78 -2.27 -5.73 1.95
N ALA A 79 -2.01 -6.21 3.17
CA ALA A 79 -0.96 -7.18 3.42
C ALA A 79 -1.17 -8.48 2.61
N ALA A 80 -2.41 -8.99 2.58
CA ALA A 80 -2.76 -10.17 1.78
C ALA A 80 -2.53 -9.94 0.27
N GLY A 81 -2.86 -8.75 -0.24
CA GLY A 81 -2.65 -8.39 -1.65
C GLY A 81 -1.18 -8.17 -2.02
N MET A 82 -0.39 -7.57 -1.13
CA MET A 82 1.03 -7.27 -1.33
C MET A 82 1.91 -8.54 -1.30
N ARG A 83 1.46 -9.61 -0.63
CA ARG A 83 2.21 -10.86 -0.45
C ARG A 83 3.57 -10.60 0.22
N THR A 84 4.63 -11.25 -0.25
CA THR A 84 5.99 -11.15 0.31
C THR A 84 6.68 -9.90 -0.19
N THR A 85 7.05 -8.98 0.71
CA THR A 85 7.69 -7.69 0.38
C THR A 85 9.07 -7.51 1.03
N GLY A 86 9.65 -8.57 1.60
CA GLY A 86 10.94 -8.58 2.31
C GLY A 86 11.79 -9.76 1.92
#